data_AF-A0A1S3CV57-F1
#
_entry.id   AF-A0A1S3CV57-F1
#
_cell.length_a   1.000
_cell.length_b   1.000
_cell.length_c   1.000
_cell.angle_alpha   90.00
_cell.angle_beta   90.00
_cell.angle_gamma   90.00
#
_symmetry.space_group_name_H-M   'P 1'
#
loop_
_entity.id
_entity.type
_entity.pdbx_description
1 polymer ?
#
loop_
_entity_poly.entity_id
_entity_poly.type
_entity_poly.pdbx_seq_one_letter_code
_entity_poly.pdbx_strand_id
1 'polypeptide(L)'
;MNVKQLFDFITDLSIEETMVEEYLDKISVLTSQQEPLTQQEEVEQEVFRQAYIPQTLNEVVDFERDINLIKSGQGSSNTLIYQNIVGLNADLSGPKLIPELLAQDKDDEETGESSEGDSDSGSEEERGSKFVNSARPRDETAESKKLRKQEVKQQKAEKRKTKVKKHVKKRKEKVKIQKSK
;
A
#
# COMPACT_ATOMS: atom_id res chain seq x y z
N MET A 1 -18.40 24.90 -6.54
CA MET A 1 -17.08 24.24 -6.54
C MET A 1 -16.13 25.03 -5.66
N ASN A 2 -15.63 24.39 -4.61
CA ASN A 2 -14.60 24.93 -3.72
C ASN A 2 -13.21 24.85 -4.35
N VAL A 3 -12.26 25.65 -3.86
CA VAL A 3 -10.87 25.67 -4.38
C VAL A 3 -10.22 24.29 -4.28
N LYS A 4 -10.41 23.60 -3.16
CA LYS A 4 -9.90 22.24 -2.96
C LYS A 4 -10.52 21.24 -3.94
N GLN A 5 -11.83 21.29 -4.14
CA GLN A 5 -12.52 20.38 -5.08
C GLN A 5 -12.02 20.57 -6.52
N LEU A 6 -11.81 21.82 -6.93
CA LEU A 6 -11.27 22.14 -8.24
C LEU A 6 -9.81 21.66 -8.37
N PHE A 7 -9.01 21.84 -7.32
CA PHE A 7 -7.63 21.35 -7.28
C PHE A 7 -7.58 19.83 -7.41
N ASP A 8 -8.40 19.11 -6.65
CA ASP A 8 -8.47 17.65 -6.68
C ASP A 8 -8.85 17.16 -8.10
N PHE A 9 -9.83 17.81 -8.75
CA PHE A 9 -10.20 17.51 -10.13
C PHE A 9 -9.07 17.71 -11.15
N ILE A 10 -8.33 18.82 -11.04
CA ILE A 10 -7.27 19.16 -12.02
C ILE A 10 -6.04 18.25 -11.83
N THR A 11 -5.76 17.83 -10.61
CA THR A 11 -4.52 17.12 -10.26
C THR A 11 -4.65 15.61 -10.20
N ASP A 12 -5.85 15.06 -10.10
CA ASP A 12 -6.05 13.61 -10.01
C ASP A 12 -5.73 12.91 -11.34
N LEU A 13 -4.66 12.11 -11.31
CA LEU A 13 -4.17 11.33 -12.43
C LEU A 13 -5.07 10.14 -12.79
N SER A 14 -6.00 9.77 -11.91
CA SER A 14 -6.91 8.64 -12.14
C SER A 14 -8.12 8.98 -13.02
N ILE A 15 -8.30 10.25 -13.37
CA ILE A 15 -9.43 10.70 -14.19
C ILE A 15 -9.10 10.52 -15.67
N GLU A 16 -9.72 9.52 -16.29
CA GLU A 16 -9.68 9.31 -17.74
C GLU A 16 -10.76 10.12 -18.46
N GLU A 17 -10.52 10.50 -19.74
CA GLU A 17 -11.45 11.31 -20.56
C GLU A 17 -12.88 10.74 -20.62
N THR A 18 -13.02 9.42 -20.58
CA THR A 18 -14.31 8.71 -20.59
C THR A 18 -15.10 8.88 -19.30
N MET A 19 -14.41 9.13 -18.18
CA MET A 19 -14.99 9.24 -16.83
C MET A 19 -15.15 10.69 -16.37
N VAL A 20 -14.65 11.66 -17.15
CA VAL A 20 -14.71 13.09 -16.82
C VAL A 20 -16.15 13.58 -16.71
N GLU A 21 -17.04 13.19 -17.63
CA GLU A 21 -18.44 13.63 -17.62
C GLU A 21 -19.16 13.17 -16.36
N GLU A 22 -19.04 11.88 -16.00
CA GLU A 22 -19.62 11.32 -14.78
C GLU A 22 -19.08 12.00 -13.51
N TYR A 23 -17.78 12.32 -13.48
CA TYR A 23 -17.16 13.01 -12.36
C TYR A 23 -17.67 14.45 -12.22
N LEU A 24 -17.80 15.19 -13.33
CA LEU A 24 -18.33 16.55 -13.33
C LEU A 24 -19.80 16.59 -12.92
N ASP A 25 -20.60 15.62 -13.37
CA ASP A 25 -22.00 15.50 -12.98
C ASP A 25 -22.12 15.33 -11.46
N LYS A 26 -21.31 14.46 -10.85
CA LYS A 26 -21.30 14.29 -9.39
C LYS A 26 -20.89 15.56 -8.64
N ILE A 27 -19.86 16.26 -9.09
CA ILE A 27 -19.48 17.53 -8.44
C ILE A 27 -20.58 18.57 -8.60
N SER A 28 -21.26 18.61 -9.73
CA SER A 28 -22.36 19.55 -9.96
C SER A 28 -23.51 19.31 -8.97
N VAL A 29 -23.85 18.03 -8.72
CA VAL A 29 -24.86 17.63 -7.73
C VAL A 29 -24.42 18.03 -6.33
N LEU A 30 -23.18 17.70 -5.93
CA LEU A 30 -22.64 18.08 -4.61
C LEU A 30 -22.63 19.60 -4.41
N THR A 31 -22.25 20.36 -5.45
CA THR A 31 -22.24 21.82 -5.41
C THR A 31 -23.65 22.40 -5.32
N SER A 32 -24.63 21.79 -5.99
CA SER A 32 -26.03 22.26 -5.96
C SER A 32 -26.69 22.05 -4.60
N GLN A 33 -26.24 21.03 -3.86
CA GLN A 33 -26.73 20.71 -2.51
C GLN A 33 -25.99 21.48 -1.41
N GLN A 34 -24.86 22.12 -1.73
CA GLN A 34 -24.13 22.93 -0.77
C GLN A 34 -24.88 24.22 -0.43
N GLU A 35 -25.12 24.42 0.86
CA GLU A 35 -25.55 25.68 1.45
C GLU A 35 -24.43 26.76 1.32
N PRO A 36 -24.73 28.06 1.56
CA PRO A 36 -23.69 29.09 1.58
C PRO A 36 -22.53 28.70 2.48
N LEU A 37 -21.31 28.99 2.02
CA LEU A 37 -20.06 28.62 2.69
C LEU A 37 -20.10 29.00 4.16
N THR A 38 -19.85 28.02 5.01
CA THR A 38 -19.69 28.27 6.43
C THR A 38 -18.38 29.00 6.68
N GLN A 39 -18.30 29.77 7.77
CA GLN A 39 -17.05 30.46 8.16
C GLN A 39 -15.88 29.48 8.32
N GLN A 40 -16.16 28.24 8.70
CA GLN A 40 -15.15 27.18 8.82
C GLN A 40 -14.59 26.78 7.45
N GLU A 41 -15.45 26.57 6.46
CA GLU A 41 -15.02 26.22 5.09
C GLU A 41 -14.26 27.36 4.41
N GLU A 42 -14.61 28.63 4.69
CA GLU A 42 -13.85 29.78 4.21
C GLU A 42 -12.42 29.77 4.77
N VAL A 43 -12.26 29.54 6.08
CA VAL A 43 -10.95 29.42 6.73
C VAL A 43 -10.17 28.24 6.17
N GLU A 44 -10.80 27.09 5.97
CA GLU A 44 -10.15 25.92 5.37
C GLU A 44 -9.68 26.19 3.94
N GLN A 45 -10.47 26.91 3.15
CA GLN A 45 -10.06 27.32 1.80
C GLN A 45 -8.87 28.28 1.83
N GLU A 46 -8.83 29.23 2.75
CA GLU A 46 -7.67 30.13 2.91
C GLU A 46 -6.42 29.38 3.36
N VAL A 47 -6.55 28.49 4.34
CA VAL A 47 -5.47 27.61 4.81
C VAL A 47 -4.94 26.78 3.65
N PHE A 48 -5.83 26.19 2.85
CA PHE A 48 -5.45 25.40 1.68
C PHE A 48 -4.67 26.22 0.65
N ARG A 49 -5.08 27.47 0.38
CA ARG A 49 -4.40 28.35 -0.58
C ARG A 49 -3.00 28.75 -0.16
N GLN A 50 -2.74 28.83 1.15
CA GLN A 50 -1.44 29.23 1.70
C GLN A 50 -0.56 28.04 2.07
N ALA A 51 -1.14 26.84 2.17
CA ALA A 51 -0.41 25.63 2.52
C ALA A 51 0.63 25.27 1.45
N TYR A 52 1.78 24.81 1.91
CA TYR A 52 2.78 24.22 1.04
C TYR A 52 2.33 22.83 0.59
N ILE A 53 2.21 22.63 -0.71
CA ILE A 53 1.81 21.35 -1.32
C ILE A 53 3.01 20.78 -2.09
N PRO A 54 3.66 19.71 -1.56
CA PRO A 54 4.73 19.00 -2.26
C PRO A 54 4.25 18.44 -3.60
N GLN A 55 5.03 18.62 -4.67
CA GLN A 55 4.72 18.04 -5.98
C GLN A 55 5.30 16.64 -6.13
N THR A 56 6.46 16.39 -5.51
CA THR A 56 7.14 15.09 -5.52
C THR A 56 7.33 14.56 -4.11
N LEU A 57 7.39 13.23 -3.96
CA LEU A 57 7.62 12.59 -2.65
C LEU A 57 8.95 12.98 -2.00
N ASN A 58 9.92 13.49 -2.78
CA ASN A 58 11.21 13.96 -2.27
C ASN A 58 11.09 15.30 -1.52
N GLU A 59 10.04 16.07 -1.77
CA GLU A 59 9.79 17.37 -1.16
C GLU A 59 8.98 17.25 0.15
N VAL A 60 8.52 16.05 0.48
CA VAL A 60 7.76 15.78 1.70
C VAL A 60 8.73 15.82 2.90
N VAL A 61 8.57 16.84 3.73
CA VAL A 61 9.47 17.10 4.87
C VAL A 61 9.30 16.03 5.97
N ASP A 62 8.05 15.79 6.39
CA ASP A 62 7.72 14.98 7.57
C ASP A 62 7.06 13.63 7.21
N PHE A 63 7.64 12.88 6.27
CA PHE A 63 7.06 11.61 5.80
C PHE A 63 6.84 10.57 6.92
N GLU A 64 7.65 10.58 7.99
CA GLU A 64 7.48 9.67 9.12
C GLU A 64 6.18 9.93 9.89
N ARG A 65 5.83 11.21 10.09
CA ARG A 65 4.58 11.61 10.76
C ARG A 65 3.39 11.15 9.92
N ASP A 66 3.46 11.39 8.63
CA ASP A 66 2.36 11.13 7.70
C ASP A 66 2.08 9.61 7.60
N ILE A 67 3.13 8.79 7.56
CA ILE A 67 3.00 7.32 7.66
C ILE A 67 2.37 6.88 8.99
N ASN A 68 2.75 7.52 10.10
CA ASN A 68 2.19 7.19 11.41
C ASN A 68 0.70 7.56 11.51
N LEU A 69 0.28 8.68 10.94
CA LEU A 69 -1.13 9.12 10.91
C LEU A 69 -2.00 8.12 10.15
N ILE A 70 -1.52 7.61 9.02
CA ILE A 70 -2.22 6.58 8.24
C ILE A 70 -2.30 5.28 9.06
N LYS A 71 -1.19 4.84 9.63
CA LYS A 71 -1.16 3.61 10.45
C LYS A 71 -2.05 3.69 11.69
N SER A 72 -2.22 4.88 12.27
CA SER A 72 -3.13 5.09 13.40
C SER A 72 -4.61 5.13 12.98
N GLY A 73 -4.92 4.99 11.69
CA GLY A 73 -6.29 5.04 11.17
C GLY A 73 -6.91 6.43 11.19
N GLN A 74 -6.09 7.47 11.39
CA GLN A 74 -6.52 8.87 11.46
C GLN A 74 -6.20 9.64 10.17
N GLY A 75 -5.37 9.05 9.31
CA GLY A 75 -5.09 9.56 7.96
C GLY A 75 -6.20 9.16 6.99
N SER A 76 -7.32 9.87 7.02
CA SER A 76 -8.24 9.86 5.87
C SER A 76 -7.60 10.57 4.67
N SER A 77 -8.05 10.27 3.45
CA SER A 77 -7.64 10.86 2.16
C SER A 77 -7.49 12.38 2.18
N ASN A 78 -8.28 13.06 3.02
CA ASN A 78 -8.24 14.51 3.15
C ASN A 78 -7.07 15.07 3.98
N THR A 79 -6.28 14.23 4.66
CA THR A 79 -5.19 14.69 5.54
C THR A 79 -3.91 14.98 4.76
N LEU A 80 -3.63 14.20 3.71
CA LEU A 80 -2.40 14.32 2.93
C LEU A 80 -2.70 14.96 1.58
N ILE A 81 -2.53 16.28 1.49
CA ILE A 81 -2.88 17.06 0.30
C ILE A 81 -2.12 16.58 -0.95
N TYR A 82 -0.86 16.15 -0.78
CA TYR A 82 -0.02 15.70 -1.90
C TYR A 82 -0.40 14.31 -2.44
N GLN A 83 -1.30 13.59 -1.78
CA GLN A 83 -1.70 12.23 -2.19
C GLN A 83 -2.30 12.22 -3.60
N ASN A 84 -3.15 13.21 -3.91
CA ASN A 84 -3.82 13.32 -5.21
C ASN A 84 -2.84 13.65 -6.34
N ILE A 85 -1.86 14.53 -6.10
CA ILE A 85 -0.81 14.85 -7.08
C ILE A 85 0.01 13.62 -7.46
N VAL A 86 0.37 12.82 -6.44
CA VAL A 86 1.19 11.60 -6.67
C VAL A 86 0.33 10.45 -7.21
N GLY A 87 -0.99 10.53 -7.07
CA GLY A 87 -1.93 9.50 -7.52
C GLY A 87 -1.87 8.23 -6.67
N LEU A 88 -1.72 8.36 -5.34
CA LEU A 88 -1.65 7.22 -4.41
C LEU A 88 -3.03 6.90 -3.79
N ASN A 89 -3.23 5.64 -3.43
CA ASN A 89 -4.36 5.20 -2.60
C ASN A 89 -4.27 5.78 -1.18
N ALA A 90 -5.39 5.80 -0.45
CA ALA A 90 -5.47 6.30 0.93
C ALA A 90 -4.45 5.62 1.87
N ASP A 91 -4.17 4.33 1.63
CA ASP A 91 -3.22 3.55 2.42
C ASP A 91 -1.75 3.72 1.99
N LEU A 92 -1.45 4.58 1.00
CA LEU A 92 -0.14 4.72 0.34
C LEU A 92 0.42 3.41 -0.27
N SER A 93 -0.41 2.36 -0.37
CA SER A 93 0.00 1.02 -0.79
C SER A 93 0.36 0.94 -2.27
N GLY A 94 -0.24 1.80 -3.11
CA GLY A 94 -0.03 1.78 -4.55
C GLY A 94 -0.75 2.90 -5.31
N PRO A 95 -0.68 2.86 -6.65
CA PRO A 95 -1.32 3.85 -7.51
C PRO A 95 -2.85 3.71 -7.46
N LYS A 96 -3.53 4.86 -7.53
CA LYS A 96 -4.97 4.99 -7.60
C LYS A 96 -5.42 4.80 -9.05
N LEU A 97 -6.34 3.87 -9.27
CA LEU A 97 -6.87 3.52 -10.60
C LEU A 97 -8.23 4.16 -10.88
N ILE A 98 -8.99 4.46 -9.83
CA ILE A 98 -10.35 5.00 -9.94
C ILE A 98 -10.44 6.21 -9.00
N PRO A 99 -11.00 7.34 -9.45
CA PRO A 99 -11.21 8.50 -8.59
C PRO A 99 -12.18 8.16 -7.44
N GLU A 100 -11.92 8.71 -6.26
CA GLU A 100 -12.62 8.37 -5.00
C GLU A 100 -14.13 8.65 -5.08
N LEU A 101 -14.52 9.71 -5.80
CA LEU A 101 -15.92 10.06 -6.05
C LEU A 101 -16.65 9.07 -6.97
N LEU A 102 -15.92 8.31 -7.80
CA LEU A 102 -16.50 7.26 -8.65
C LEU A 102 -16.45 5.88 -8.00
N ALA A 103 -15.57 5.67 -7.02
CA ALA A 103 -15.45 4.41 -6.31
C ALA A 103 -16.70 4.07 -5.47
N GLN A 104 -17.32 5.08 -4.83
CA GLN A 104 -18.49 4.87 -3.97
C GLN A 104 -19.72 4.26 -4.67
N ASP A 105 -19.86 4.43 -5.99
CA ASP A 105 -20.98 3.85 -6.74
C ASP A 105 -20.70 2.43 -7.25
N LYS A 106 -19.44 1.96 -7.21
CA LYS A 106 -19.06 0.62 -7.68
C LYS A 106 -19.05 -0.44 -6.59
N ASP A 107 -19.14 -0.04 -5.32
CA ASP A 107 -19.18 -0.98 -4.19
C ASP A 107 -20.57 -1.64 -4.00
N ASP A 108 -21.61 -1.19 -4.72
CA ASP A 108 -22.97 -1.77 -4.67
C ASP A 108 -23.32 -2.71 -5.86
N GLU A 109 -22.42 -2.91 -6.85
CA GLU A 109 -22.71 -3.73 -8.05
C GLU A 109 -21.64 -4.80 -8.42
N GLU A 110 -20.81 -5.28 -7.49
CA GLU A 110 -20.02 -6.49 -7.73
C GLU A 110 -20.20 -7.55 -6.63
N THR A 111 -21.43 -8.08 -6.55
CA THR A 111 -21.64 -9.46 -6.12
C THR A 111 -22.01 -10.34 -7.30
N GLY A 112 -20.97 -10.91 -7.93
CA GLY A 112 -21.07 -12.18 -8.63
C GLY A 112 -21.10 -12.12 -10.15
N GLU A 113 -19.94 -12.36 -10.77
CA GLU A 113 -19.92 -13.29 -11.91
C GLU A 113 -18.64 -14.15 -11.89
N SER A 114 -18.90 -15.45 -11.91
CA SER A 114 -17.93 -16.53 -11.91
C SER A 114 -17.27 -16.65 -13.28
N SER A 115 -15.94 -16.66 -13.33
CA SER A 115 -15.20 -17.20 -14.47
C SER A 115 -14.24 -18.28 -13.99
N GLU A 116 -14.71 -19.52 -14.16
CA GLU A 116 -13.96 -20.76 -14.11
C GLU A 116 -12.75 -20.71 -15.05
N GLY A 117 -11.54 -20.92 -14.52
CA GLY A 117 -10.31 -20.85 -15.30
C GLY A 117 -9.08 -21.41 -14.59
N ASP A 118 -8.98 -22.74 -14.62
CA ASP A 118 -7.76 -23.56 -14.52
C ASP A 118 -7.09 -23.70 -13.15
N SER A 119 -7.38 -24.83 -12.52
CA SER A 119 -6.71 -25.36 -11.33
C SER A 119 -5.35 -25.94 -11.71
N ASP A 120 -4.27 -25.14 -11.56
CA ASP A 120 -2.92 -25.68 -11.43
C ASP A 120 -2.37 -25.46 -10.01
N SER A 121 -1.97 -26.58 -9.43
CA SER A 121 -1.54 -26.77 -8.06
C SER A 121 -0.26 -26.00 -7.73
N GLY A 122 -0.36 -24.96 -6.91
CA GLY A 122 0.77 -24.29 -6.27
C GLY A 122 0.43 -23.83 -4.86
N SER A 123 0.79 -24.63 -3.86
CA SER A 123 0.67 -24.30 -2.44
C SER A 123 1.55 -23.07 -2.11
N GLU A 124 0.97 -21.87 -2.19
CA GLU A 124 1.60 -20.60 -1.84
C GLU A 124 1.20 -20.23 -0.41
N GLU A 125 1.92 -20.80 0.55
CA GLU A 125 1.91 -20.34 1.94
C GLU A 125 2.39 -18.88 2.02
N GLU A 126 1.53 -18.02 2.57
CA GLU A 126 1.77 -16.71 3.17
C GLU A 126 2.98 -15.89 2.67
N ARG A 127 2.69 -14.79 1.97
CA ARG A 127 3.65 -13.69 1.72
C ARG A 127 3.88 -12.81 2.97
N GLY A 128 4.06 -13.43 4.13
CA GLY A 128 4.69 -12.78 5.27
C GLY A 128 6.17 -12.56 4.96
N SER A 129 6.74 -11.42 5.36
CA SER A 129 8.18 -11.21 5.23
C SER A 129 8.90 -12.38 5.95
N LYS A 130 9.78 -13.11 5.25
CA LYS A 130 10.59 -14.20 5.83
C LYS A 130 11.64 -13.68 6.83
N PHE A 131 11.54 -12.42 7.22
CA PHE A 131 12.47 -11.76 8.11
C PHE A 131 12.09 -12.07 9.56
N VAL A 132 12.76 -13.08 10.12
CA VAL A 132 12.73 -13.31 11.56
C VAL A 132 13.89 -12.54 12.18
N ASN A 133 13.58 -11.62 13.08
CA ASN A 133 14.59 -10.87 13.81
C ASN A 133 15.50 -11.83 14.57
N SER A 134 16.79 -11.87 14.20
CA SER A 134 17.79 -12.77 14.79
C SER A 134 18.50 -12.18 16.02
N ALA A 135 17.98 -11.06 16.53
CA ALA A 135 18.53 -10.38 17.70
C ALA A 135 18.55 -11.30 18.93
N ARG A 136 19.59 -11.11 19.73
CA ARG A 136 19.79 -11.81 21.00
C ARG A 136 19.27 -10.93 22.15
N PRO A 137 18.61 -11.51 23.17
CA PRO A 137 18.27 -10.75 24.37
C PRO A 137 19.54 -10.18 25.03
N ARG A 138 19.46 -8.91 25.46
CA ARG A 138 20.61 -8.14 25.97
C ARG A 138 21.10 -8.64 27.34
N ASP A 139 20.18 -9.07 28.21
CA ASP A 139 20.44 -9.36 29.63
C ASP A 139 20.36 -10.87 29.96
N GLU A 140 20.93 -11.74 29.11
CA GLU A 140 20.92 -13.18 29.36
C GLU A 140 22.11 -13.65 30.23
N THR A 141 21.86 -14.61 31.14
CA THR A 141 22.89 -15.22 32.00
C THR A 141 23.84 -16.14 31.20
N ALA A 142 24.98 -16.51 31.79
CA ALA A 142 25.97 -17.36 31.12
C ALA A 142 25.43 -18.77 30.78
N GLU A 143 24.58 -19.32 31.65
CA GLU A 143 23.92 -20.61 31.46
C GLU A 143 22.90 -20.58 30.31
N SER A 144 22.03 -19.56 30.25
CA SER A 144 21.04 -19.44 29.17
C SER A 144 21.69 -19.25 27.81
N LYS A 145 22.81 -18.50 27.74
CA LYS A 145 23.63 -18.36 26.52
C LYS A 145 24.14 -19.71 26.00
N LYS A 146 24.57 -20.58 26.91
CA LYS A 146 25.12 -21.91 26.58
C LYS A 146 24.04 -22.83 26.04
N LEU A 147 22.87 -22.86 26.68
CA LEU A 147 21.71 -23.64 26.25
C LEU A 147 21.22 -23.22 24.85
N ARG A 148 21.03 -21.91 24.62
CA ARG A 148 20.64 -21.38 23.30
C ARG A 148 21.64 -21.76 22.20
N LYS A 149 22.94 -21.67 22.49
CA LYS A 149 23.99 -22.07 21.55
C LYS A 149 23.96 -23.56 21.25
N GLN A 150 23.61 -24.39 22.23
CA GLN A 150 23.47 -25.83 22.08
C GLN A 150 22.24 -26.17 21.22
N GLU A 151 21.09 -25.57 21.49
CA GLU A 151 19.85 -25.76 20.71
C GLU A 151 20.04 -25.36 19.25
N VAL A 152 20.61 -24.18 18.98
CA VAL A 152 20.87 -23.71 17.60
C VAL A 152 21.81 -24.66 16.85
N LYS A 153 22.79 -25.25 17.55
CA LYS A 153 23.69 -26.26 16.95
C LYS A 153 22.96 -27.55 16.64
N GLN A 154 22.10 -28.04 17.53
CA GLN A 154 21.30 -29.25 17.34
C GLN A 154 20.32 -29.09 16.17
N GLN A 155 19.56 -27.99 16.14
CA GLN A 155 18.66 -27.67 15.02
C GLN A 155 19.40 -27.60 13.68
N LYS A 156 20.58 -26.96 13.63
CA LYS A 156 21.40 -26.91 12.41
C LYS A 156 21.95 -28.29 12.02
N ALA A 157 22.28 -29.15 12.98
CA ALA A 157 22.74 -30.51 12.71
C ALA A 157 21.60 -31.36 12.12
N GLU A 158 20.40 -31.28 12.68
CA GLU A 158 19.20 -31.95 12.16
C GLU A 158 18.85 -31.48 10.75
N LYS A 159 18.85 -30.17 10.50
CA LYS A 159 18.64 -29.60 9.15
C LYS A 159 19.70 -30.05 8.14
N ARG A 160 20.92 -30.39 8.59
CA ARG A 160 21.96 -30.95 7.71
C ARG A 160 21.71 -32.42 7.38
N LYS A 161 21.04 -33.20 8.24
CA LYS A 161 20.70 -34.61 7.99
C LYS A 161 19.74 -34.76 6.80
N THR A 162 18.77 -33.86 6.69
CA THR A 162 17.75 -33.87 5.62
C THR A 162 18.13 -33.02 4.40
N LYS A 163 19.33 -32.39 4.41
CA LYS A 163 19.77 -31.49 3.33
C LYS A 163 19.98 -32.25 2.03
N VAL A 164 19.46 -31.68 0.93
CA VAL A 164 19.69 -32.19 -0.44
C VAL A 164 21.20 -32.27 -0.74
N LYS A 165 21.64 -33.45 -1.20
CA LYS A 165 23.04 -33.69 -1.57
C LYS A 165 23.48 -32.72 -2.68
N LYS A 166 24.71 -32.21 -2.56
CA LYS A 166 25.29 -31.18 -3.46
C LYS A 166 25.21 -31.57 -4.94
N HIS A 167 25.50 -32.82 -5.30
CA HIS A 167 25.49 -33.27 -6.69
C HIS A 167 24.08 -33.29 -7.28
N VAL A 168 23.05 -33.63 -6.48
CA VAL A 168 21.64 -33.60 -6.92
C VAL A 168 21.19 -32.17 -7.19
N LYS A 169 21.51 -31.23 -6.27
CA LYS A 169 21.22 -29.79 -6.48
C LYS A 169 21.87 -29.26 -7.76
N LYS A 170 23.18 -29.54 -7.95
CA LYS A 170 23.93 -29.11 -9.15
C LYS A 170 23.34 -29.66 -10.44
N ARG A 171 22.87 -30.92 -10.45
CA ARG A 171 22.23 -31.51 -11.62
C ARG A 171 20.90 -30.83 -11.94
N LYS A 172 20.04 -30.59 -10.95
CA LYS A 172 18.75 -29.90 -11.14
C LYS A 172 18.93 -28.50 -11.72
N GLU A 173 19.92 -27.76 -11.22
CA GLU A 173 20.23 -26.41 -11.69
C GLU A 173 20.75 -26.41 -13.14
N LYS A 174 21.65 -27.31 -13.50
CA LYS A 174 22.12 -27.48 -14.90
C LYS A 174 20.98 -27.82 -15.85
N VAL A 175 20.09 -28.74 -15.47
CA VAL A 175 18.92 -29.12 -16.29
C VAL A 175 17.97 -27.93 -16.45
N LYS A 176 17.74 -27.13 -15.40
CA LYS A 176 16.92 -25.92 -15.49
C LYS A 176 17.49 -24.92 -16.50
N ILE A 177 18.81 -24.69 -16.48
CA ILE A 177 19.50 -23.79 -17.42
C ILE A 177 19.42 -24.29 -18.87
N GLN A 178 19.46 -25.61 -19.09
CA GLN A 178 19.32 -26.19 -20.42
C GLN A 178 17.89 -26.11 -20.97
N LYS A 179 16.88 -26.17 -20.09
CA LYS A 179 15.47 -26.04 -20.48
C LYS A 179 15.02 -24.60 -20.73
N SER A 180 15.75 -23.61 -20.20
CA SER A 180 15.48 -22.18 -20.42
C SER A 180 16.23 -21.59 -21.63
N LYS A 181 16.88 -22.45 -22.43
CA LYS A 181 17.51 -22.12 -23.71
C LYS A 181 16.76 -22.87 -24.81
#